data_AF-A0A958R253-F1
#
_entry.id   AF-A0A958R253-F1
#
_cell.length_a   1.000
_cell.length_b   1.000
_cell.length_c   1.000
_cell.angle_alpha   90.00
_cell.angle_beta   90.00
_cell.angle_gamma   90.00
#
_symmetry.space_group_name_H-M   'P 1'
#
loop_
_entity.id
_entity.type
_entity.pdbx_description
1 polymer ?
#
loop_
_entity_poly.entity_id
_entity_poly.type
_entity_poly.pdbx_seq_one_letter_code
_entity_poly.pdbx_strand_id
1 'polypeptide(L)'
;MRPLVVLLFWAGMGLLASGCASMSEKACEVGDWAQYGQVDARKGRLKDYWKRHQRACGEYNTQVDVQAYESGWQSGLSEFCQPESAYGHGAMGKSYYGQCAGLDEKVFKKNFALGRKVYLLKKSREELDGQMESMNGESSEVSGNSVVGAIVGIISETAKQGRRSQLSEKRAEMTEEIYQLESQAPAVSLSQEELSPSMWKSVGGTVTGMIVGFGAGHAIQGRYWDKGWIFTAGEGAAVGGLILSASQCDTKQAETKVGGTAVQTQVHRECQGVLPLLSILGFIGMRIWQSVDLITHTGQASNGYLDHLEAEVAKPAWSVGVYLPKAESPPSLGLQFNW
;
A
#
# COMPACT_ATOMS: atom_id res chain seq x y z
N MET A 1 -28.89 19.16 17.84
CA MET A 1 -28.31 18.46 16.67
C MET A 1 -26.79 18.26 16.76
N ARG A 2 -26.01 19.17 17.39
CA ARG A 2 -24.55 19.03 17.58
C ARG A 2 -24.04 17.79 18.36
N PRO A 3 -24.73 17.22 19.37
CA PRO A 3 -24.18 16.08 20.12
C PRO A 3 -24.33 14.73 19.40
N LEU A 4 -25.32 14.59 18.51
CA LEU A 4 -25.56 13.35 17.75
C LEU A 4 -24.52 13.13 16.64
N VAL A 5 -24.07 14.21 15.99
CA VAL A 5 -23.04 14.14 14.94
C VAL A 5 -21.67 13.79 15.53
N VAL A 6 -21.34 14.33 16.71
CA VAL A 6 -20.10 13.99 17.42
C VAL A 6 -20.13 12.52 17.86
N LEU A 7 -21.26 12.03 18.40
CA LEU A 7 -21.38 10.62 18.79
C LEU A 7 -21.28 9.65 17.60
N LEU A 8 -21.85 10.00 16.43
CA LEU A 8 -21.71 9.19 15.21
C LEU A 8 -20.28 9.20 14.64
N PHE A 9 -19.56 10.33 14.77
CA PHE A 9 -18.17 10.45 14.32
C PHE A 9 -17.21 9.63 15.20
N TRP A 10 -17.43 9.62 16.51
CA TRP A 10 -16.66 8.78 17.46
C TRP A 10 -17.03 7.30 17.35
N ALA A 11 -18.30 6.96 17.10
CA ALA A 11 -18.73 5.58 16.84
C ALA A 11 -18.15 5.03 15.52
N GLY A 12 -18.05 5.86 14.47
CA GLY A 12 -17.43 5.48 13.20
C GLY A 12 -15.91 5.28 13.29
N MET A 13 -15.21 6.11 14.08
CA MET A 13 -13.76 6.02 14.26
C MET A 13 -13.33 4.73 14.99
N GLY A 14 -14.18 4.20 15.88
CA GLY A 14 -13.92 2.94 16.60
C GLY A 14 -13.91 1.70 15.71
N LEU A 15 -14.62 1.71 14.57
CA LEU A 15 -14.66 0.57 13.64
C LEU A 15 -13.43 0.46 12.74
N LEU A 16 -12.57 1.49 12.66
CA LEU A 16 -11.35 1.46 11.85
C LEU A 16 -10.11 1.00 12.65
N ALA A 17 -10.25 0.74 13.96
CA ALA A 17 -9.15 0.33 14.83
C ALA A 17 -8.89 -1.20 14.84
N SER A 18 -9.67 -2.02 14.13
CA SER A 18 -9.46 -3.48 14.04
C SER A 18 -8.38 -3.90 13.02
N GLY A 19 -7.57 -2.96 12.53
CA GLY A 19 -6.55 -3.18 11.49
C GLY A 19 -5.21 -3.73 11.95
N CYS A 20 -5.02 -4.09 13.23
CA CYS A 20 -3.88 -4.92 13.62
C CYS A 20 -4.32 -6.38 13.43
N ALA A 21 -4.13 -6.93 12.23
CA ALA A 21 -4.49 -8.32 11.94
C ALA A 21 -3.67 -9.28 12.83
N SER A 22 -4.16 -9.52 14.04
CA SER A 22 -3.89 -10.72 14.80
C SER A 22 -4.43 -11.89 13.98
N MET A 23 -3.66 -12.96 13.90
CA MET A 23 -3.97 -14.13 13.08
C MET A 23 -5.35 -14.69 13.46
N SER A 24 -6.21 -14.96 12.48
CA SER A 24 -7.56 -15.45 12.76
C SER A 24 -7.53 -16.92 13.22
N GLU A 25 -8.52 -17.32 14.02
CA GLU A 25 -8.74 -18.73 14.40
C GLU A 25 -8.71 -19.66 13.18
N LYS A 26 -9.38 -19.24 12.09
CA LYS A 26 -9.42 -20.03 10.86
C LYS A 26 -8.05 -20.17 10.19
N ALA A 27 -7.21 -19.14 10.28
CA ALA A 27 -5.84 -19.19 9.79
C ALA A 27 -4.97 -20.16 10.60
N CYS A 28 -5.27 -20.36 11.89
CA CYS A 28 -4.63 -21.38 12.71
C CYS A 28 -5.08 -22.80 12.36
N GLU A 29 -6.37 -23.02 12.14
CA GLU A 29 -6.94 -24.37 11.89
C GLU A 29 -6.57 -24.97 10.53
N VAL A 30 -6.57 -24.14 9.48
CA VAL A 30 -6.46 -24.61 8.08
C VAL A 30 -5.17 -24.09 7.42
N GLY A 31 -4.32 -23.39 8.18
CA GLY A 31 -3.13 -22.75 7.65
C GLY A 31 -2.06 -23.75 7.18
N ASP A 32 -1.56 -23.56 5.96
CA ASP A 32 -0.32 -24.21 5.51
C ASP A 32 0.88 -23.58 6.23
N TRP A 33 1.35 -24.25 7.29
CA TRP A 33 2.47 -23.78 8.09
C TRP A 33 3.77 -23.64 7.32
N ALA A 34 4.01 -24.45 6.28
CA ALA A 34 5.17 -24.29 5.41
C ALA A 34 5.07 -22.99 4.61
N GLN A 35 3.89 -22.66 4.06
CA GLN A 35 3.69 -21.38 3.39
C GLN A 35 3.89 -20.19 4.34
N TYR A 36 3.41 -20.27 5.59
CA TYR A 36 3.69 -19.24 6.60
C TYR A 36 5.18 -19.08 6.88
N GLY A 37 5.91 -20.19 7.01
CA GLY A 37 7.35 -20.20 7.16
C GLY A 37 8.06 -19.50 6.01
N GLN A 38 7.69 -19.83 4.76
CA GLN A 38 8.26 -19.21 3.55
C GLN A 38 8.03 -17.70 3.54
N VAL A 39 6.79 -17.26 3.77
CA VAL A 39 6.42 -15.84 3.78
C VAL A 39 7.16 -15.09 4.89
N ASP A 40 7.32 -15.71 6.05
CA ASP A 40 8.01 -15.12 7.18
C ASP A 40 9.52 -14.96 6.93
N ALA A 41 10.15 -15.98 6.35
CA ALA A 41 11.54 -15.92 5.93
C ALA A 41 11.76 -14.80 4.90
N ARG A 42 10.91 -14.71 3.87
CA ARG A 42 10.95 -13.61 2.87
C ARG A 42 10.83 -12.22 3.47
N LYS A 43 10.11 -12.09 4.60
CA LYS A 43 9.98 -10.84 5.36
C LYS A 43 11.17 -10.53 6.26
N GLY A 44 12.17 -11.42 6.32
CA GLY A 44 13.34 -11.32 7.19
C GLY A 44 13.07 -11.69 8.64
N ARG A 45 11.99 -12.42 8.94
CA ARG A 45 11.67 -12.87 10.30
C ARG A 45 12.64 -13.98 10.73
N LEU A 46 12.95 -14.02 12.02
CA LEU A 46 13.79 -15.06 12.61
C LEU A 46 13.12 -16.43 12.53
N LYS A 47 13.94 -17.50 12.50
CA LYS A 47 13.46 -18.88 12.47
C LYS A 47 12.49 -19.19 13.62
N ASP A 48 12.70 -18.61 14.80
CA ASP A 48 11.87 -18.83 15.98
C ASP A 48 10.59 -17.99 16.02
N TYR A 49 10.27 -17.26 14.95
CA TYR A 49 9.05 -16.46 14.84
C TYR A 49 7.77 -17.31 14.93
N TRP A 50 7.84 -18.61 14.65
CA TRP A 50 6.75 -19.56 14.91
C TRP A 50 6.27 -19.52 16.37
N LYS A 51 7.10 -19.16 17.36
CA LYS A 51 6.69 -19.01 18.76
C LYS A 51 5.65 -17.90 18.96
N ARG A 52 5.63 -16.90 18.07
CA ARG A 52 4.58 -15.87 18.06
C ARG A 52 3.29 -16.43 17.49
N HIS A 53 3.37 -17.21 16.42
CA HIS A 53 2.20 -17.93 15.86
C HIS A 53 1.62 -18.92 16.86
N GLN A 54 2.47 -19.65 17.59
CA GLN A 54 2.03 -20.60 18.62
C GLN A 54 1.28 -19.91 19.76
N ARG A 55 1.74 -18.74 20.19
CA ARG A 55 1.01 -17.94 21.19
C ARG A 55 -0.34 -17.48 20.67
N ALA A 56 -0.41 -17.01 19.42
CA ALA A 56 -1.66 -16.57 18.81
C ALA A 56 -2.66 -17.74 18.61
N CYS A 57 -2.20 -18.91 18.15
CA CYS A 57 -3.08 -20.07 17.97
C CYS A 57 -3.43 -20.79 19.27
N GLY A 58 -2.59 -20.67 20.30
CA GLY A 58 -2.88 -21.20 21.63
C GLY A 58 -4.16 -20.62 22.24
N GLU A 59 -4.53 -19.39 21.90
CA GLU A 59 -5.81 -18.77 22.30
C GLU A 59 -7.03 -19.53 21.76
N TYR A 60 -6.85 -20.27 20.66
CA TYR A 60 -7.87 -21.07 19.99
C TYR A 60 -7.69 -22.58 20.18
N ASN A 61 -6.81 -23.00 21.10
CA ASN A 61 -6.43 -24.41 21.31
C ASN A 61 -5.90 -25.13 20.05
N THR A 62 -5.37 -24.38 19.08
CA THR A 62 -4.83 -24.93 17.83
C THR A 62 -3.30 -24.97 17.87
N GLN A 63 -2.72 -26.08 17.40
CA GLN A 63 -1.27 -26.28 17.40
C GLN A 63 -0.62 -25.88 16.08
N VAL A 64 0.56 -25.29 16.18
CA VAL A 64 1.41 -24.94 15.04
C VAL A 64 2.23 -26.16 14.64
N ASP A 65 2.24 -26.53 13.36
CA ASP A 65 3.22 -27.48 12.83
C ASP A 65 4.57 -26.79 12.67
N VAL A 66 5.40 -26.93 13.70
CA VAL A 66 6.74 -26.31 13.75
C VAL A 66 7.65 -26.88 12.67
N GLN A 67 7.53 -28.17 12.34
CA GLN A 67 8.40 -28.81 11.36
C GLN A 67 8.08 -28.31 9.94
N ALA A 68 6.79 -28.25 9.59
CA ALA A 68 6.34 -27.67 8.33
C ALA A 68 6.76 -26.20 8.24
N TYR A 69 6.56 -25.40 9.30
CA TYR A 69 6.99 -24.01 9.35
C TYR A 69 8.49 -23.85 9.13
N GLU A 70 9.33 -24.61 9.84
CA GLU A 70 10.77 -24.51 9.70
C GLU A 70 11.26 -24.91 8.31
N SER A 71 10.66 -25.96 7.71
CA SER A 71 10.92 -26.36 6.34
C SER A 71 10.60 -25.24 5.35
N GLY A 72 9.42 -24.64 5.48
CA GLY A 72 9.02 -23.48 4.71
C GLY A 72 9.94 -22.28 4.91
N TRP A 73 10.34 -22.01 6.16
CA TRP A 73 11.26 -20.92 6.48
C TRP A 73 12.61 -21.09 5.78
N GLN A 74 13.17 -22.30 5.76
CA GLN A 74 14.39 -22.58 5.02
C GLN A 74 14.22 -22.32 3.51
N SER A 75 13.08 -22.75 2.95
CA SER A 75 12.78 -22.52 1.52
C SER A 75 12.64 -21.04 1.16
N GLY A 76 12.05 -20.21 2.02
CA GLY A 76 11.89 -18.78 1.78
C GLY A 76 13.13 -17.94 2.08
N LEU A 77 14.12 -18.52 2.78
CA LEU A 77 15.32 -17.81 3.19
C LEU A 77 16.23 -17.44 2.00
N SER A 78 16.29 -18.29 0.98
CA SER A 78 17.08 -18.05 -0.24
C SER A 78 16.65 -16.78 -0.98
N GLU A 79 15.35 -16.49 -0.99
CA GLU A 79 14.79 -15.25 -1.55
C GLU A 79 15.11 -14.03 -0.68
N PHE A 80 15.00 -14.16 0.64
CA PHE A 80 15.36 -13.07 1.54
C PHE A 80 16.85 -12.70 1.43
N CYS A 81 17.71 -13.70 1.23
CA CYS A 81 19.15 -13.51 1.18
C CYS A 81 19.70 -13.01 -0.16
N GLN A 82 18.82 -12.59 -1.08
CA GLN A 82 19.20 -11.95 -2.34
C GLN A 82 19.68 -10.49 -2.14
N PRO A 83 20.55 -9.98 -3.03
CA PRO A 83 21.05 -8.60 -2.99
C PRO A 83 19.94 -7.53 -2.88
N GLU A 84 18.87 -7.68 -3.64
CA GLU A 84 17.75 -6.73 -3.76
C GLU A 84 16.97 -6.65 -2.45
N SER A 85 16.68 -7.81 -1.86
CA SER A 85 16.04 -7.92 -0.55
C SER A 85 16.93 -7.30 0.53
N ALA A 86 18.23 -7.55 0.50
CA ALA A 86 19.18 -6.96 1.45
C ALA A 86 19.19 -5.43 1.40
N TYR A 87 19.29 -4.87 0.18
CA TYR A 87 19.21 -3.42 -0.04
C TYR A 87 17.89 -2.85 0.47
N GLY A 88 16.76 -3.43 0.07
CA GLY A 88 15.43 -2.99 0.52
C GLY A 88 15.26 -3.06 2.04
N HIS A 89 15.75 -4.13 2.67
CA HIS A 89 15.71 -4.31 4.13
C HIS A 89 16.53 -3.23 4.86
N GLY A 90 17.70 -2.89 4.33
CA GLY A 90 18.52 -1.78 4.82
C GLY A 90 17.87 -0.41 4.61
N ALA A 91 17.29 -0.17 3.43
CA ALA A 91 16.63 1.09 3.04
C ALA A 91 15.34 1.35 3.84
N MET A 92 14.69 0.30 4.33
CA MET A 92 13.57 0.39 5.29
C MET A 92 14.03 0.67 6.73
N GLY A 93 15.33 0.74 7.00
CA GLY A 93 15.85 0.96 8.35
C GLY A 93 15.69 -0.24 9.29
N LYS A 94 15.42 -1.44 8.75
CA LYS A 94 15.26 -2.66 9.56
C LYS A 94 16.60 -3.19 10.06
N SER A 95 16.55 -3.99 11.12
CA SER A 95 17.71 -4.69 11.66
C SER A 95 17.97 -6.01 10.94
N TYR A 96 19.23 -6.40 10.86
CA TYR A 96 19.67 -7.70 10.40
C TYR A 96 20.24 -8.52 11.57
N TYR A 97 19.90 -9.80 11.64
CA TYR A 97 20.20 -10.67 12.78
C TYR A 97 21.01 -11.92 12.38
N GLY A 98 21.64 -11.92 11.21
CA GLY A 98 22.47 -13.05 10.76
C GLY A 98 21.68 -14.20 10.12
N GLN A 99 20.45 -13.95 9.66
CA GLN A 99 19.59 -15.00 9.08
C GLN A 99 20.20 -15.66 7.84
N CYS A 100 21.09 -14.97 7.11
CA CYS A 100 21.74 -15.48 5.90
C CYS A 100 23.08 -16.17 6.17
N ALA A 101 23.42 -16.43 7.44
CA ALA A 101 24.61 -17.21 7.78
C ALA A 101 24.50 -18.60 7.12
N GLY A 102 25.55 -19.00 6.38
CA GLY A 102 25.56 -20.24 5.60
C GLY A 102 25.04 -20.11 4.15
N LEU A 103 24.61 -18.90 3.75
CA LEU A 103 24.36 -18.50 2.37
C LEU A 103 25.35 -17.39 1.99
N ASP A 104 25.01 -16.53 1.03
CA ASP A 104 25.82 -15.38 0.60
C ASP A 104 25.75 -14.17 1.56
N GLU A 105 25.97 -14.40 2.87
CA GLU A 105 25.88 -13.37 3.90
C GLU A 105 26.77 -12.14 3.63
N LYS A 106 27.94 -12.35 3.03
CA LYS A 106 28.86 -11.27 2.66
C LYS A 106 28.22 -10.33 1.62
N VAL A 107 27.54 -10.88 0.62
CA VAL A 107 26.82 -10.12 -0.41
C VAL A 107 25.61 -9.43 0.21
N PHE A 108 24.87 -10.13 1.07
CA PHE A 108 23.76 -9.55 1.82
C PHE A 108 24.21 -8.33 2.64
N LYS A 109 25.24 -8.47 3.48
CA LYS A 109 25.75 -7.37 4.33
C LYS A 109 26.19 -6.16 3.53
N LYS A 110 26.83 -6.36 2.37
CA LYS A 110 27.24 -5.27 1.48
C LYS A 110 26.03 -4.47 0.99
N ASN A 111 25.01 -5.15 0.44
CA ASN A 111 23.82 -4.49 -0.10
C ASN A 111 22.92 -3.90 1.01
N PHE A 112 22.82 -4.60 2.15
CA PHE A 112 22.16 -4.08 3.35
C PHE A 112 22.81 -2.80 3.86
N ALA A 113 24.15 -2.72 3.89
CA ALA A 113 24.87 -1.50 4.28
C ALA A 113 24.60 -0.34 3.32
N LEU A 114 24.53 -0.61 2.00
CA LEU A 114 24.16 0.38 0.99
C LEU A 114 22.75 0.94 1.24
N GLY A 115 21.76 0.07 1.40
CA GLY A 115 20.39 0.49 1.72
C GLY A 115 20.31 1.22 3.06
N ARG A 116 21.06 0.77 4.08
CA ARG A 116 21.11 1.42 5.39
C ARG A 116 21.66 2.85 5.30
N LYS A 117 22.64 3.10 4.42
CA LYS A 117 23.16 4.44 4.17
C LYS A 117 22.08 5.35 3.59
N VAL A 118 21.30 4.86 2.61
CA VAL A 118 20.15 5.58 2.05
C VAL A 118 19.11 5.92 3.13
N TYR A 119 18.78 4.96 4.00
CA TYR A 119 17.86 5.20 5.13
C TYR A 119 18.34 6.32 6.06
N LEU A 120 19.62 6.30 6.45
CA LEU A 120 20.18 7.30 7.36
C LEU A 120 20.20 8.71 6.74
N LEU A 121 20.50 8.81 5.44
CA LEU A 121 20.41 10.08 4.71
C LEU A 121 18.96 10.56 4.62
N LYS A 122 18.01 9.71 4.22
CA LYS A 122 16.58 10.08 4.18
C LYS A 122 16.08 10.58 5.54
N LYS A 123 16.44 9.91 6.62
CA LYS A 123 16.11 10.33 8.00
C LYS A 123 16.75 11.68 8.35
N SER A 124 18.03 11.88 8.03
CA SER A 124 18.72 13.15 8.29
C SER A 124 18.10 14.30 7.48
N ARG A 125 17.59 14.02 6.28
CA ARG A 125 16.87 14.97 5.45
C ARG A 125 15.53 15.37 6.08
N GLU A 126 14.77 14.41 6.59
CA GLU A 126 13.51 14.66 7.31
C GLU A 126 13.75 15.52 8.57
N GLU A 127 14.84 15.27 9.30
CA GLU A 127 15.24 16.10 10.44
C GLU A 127 15.58 17.55 10.04
N LEU A 128 16.24 17.75 8.89
CA LEU A 128 16.50 19.09 8.33
C LEU A 128 15.21 19.77 7.86
N ASP A 129 14.29 19.02 7.26
CA ASP A 129 12.99 19.52 6.81
C ASP A 129 12.16 20.02 8.01
N GLY A 130 12.12 19.26 9.10
CA GLY A 130 11.48 19.69 10.35
C GLY A 130 12.12 20.94 10.96
N GLN A 131 13.44 21.09 10.88
CA GLN A 131 14.11 22.32 11.32
C GLN A 131 13.69 23.53 10.47
N MET A 132 13.62 23.38 9.14
CA MET A 132 13.13 24.45 8.25
C MET A 132 11.69 24.86 8.54
N GLU A 133 10.81 23.88 8.80
CA GLU A 133 9.42 24.13 9.16
C GLU A 133 9.29 24.87 10.51
N SER A 134 10.05 24.45 11.53
CA SER A 134 10.04 25.11 12.84
C SER A 134 10.50 26.57 12.76
N MET A 135 11.54 26.84 11.97
CA MET A 135 12.01 28.21 11.69
C MET A 135 11.02 29.06 10.87
N ASN A 136 10.03 28.42 10.23
CA ASN A 136 8.96 29.11 9.50
C ASN A 136 7.70 29.32 10.34
N GLY A 137 7.45 28.44 11.31
CA GLY A 137 6.37 28.60 12.29
C GLY A 137 6.65 29.67 13.36
N GLU A 138 7.93 29.99 13.60
CA GLU A 138 8.35 31.05 14.53
C GLU A 138 8.13 32.44 13.89
N SER A 139 6.87 32.80 13.66
CA SER A 139 6.47 34.18 13.40
C SER A 139 6.66 34.95 14.69
N SER A 140 7.69 35.78 14.75
CA SER A 140 7.88 36.68 15.88
C SER A 140 6.72 37.65 15.89
N GLU A 141 5.81 37.51 16.87
CA GLU A 141 4.89 38.56 17.26
C GLU A 141 5.72 39.72 17.84
N VAL A 142 6.37 40.48 16.95
CA VAL A 142 7.03 41.73 17.32
C VAL A 142 5.90 42.76 17.45
N SER A 143 5.29 42.73 18.62
CA SER A 143 4.35 43.73 19.08
C SER A 143 5.07 45.06 19.26
N GLY A 144 4.49 46.11 18.69
CA GLY A 144 4.78 47.49 19.03
C GLY A 144 4.86 48.37 17.79
N ASN A 145 3.97 49.35 17.70
CA ASN A 145 3.88 50.39 16.67
C ASN A 145 5.11 51.34 16.69
N SER A 146 6.33 50.81 16.82
CA SER A 146 7.59 51.51 16.97
C SER A 146 8.54 51.16 15.83
N VAL A 147 9.22 52.17 15.29
CA VAL A 147 10.27 52.03 14.26
C VAL A 147 11.36 51.05 14.70
N VAL A 148 11.67 51.01 16.01
CA VAL A 148 12.66 50.08 16.58
C VAL A 148 12.20 48.63 16.44
N GLY A 149 10.91 48.36 16.66
CA GLY A 149 10.34 47.01 16.50
C GLY A 149 10.42 46.52 15.05
N ALA A 150 10.10 47.37 14.09
CA ALA A 150 10.21 47.05 12.67
C ALA A 150 11.65 46.71 12.25
N ILE A 151 12.64 47.49 12.72
CA ILE A 151 14.07 47.25 12.42
C ILE A 151 14.54 45.92 13.04
N VAL A 152 14.19 45.63 14.29
CA VAL A 152 14.51 44.36 14.95
C VAL A 152 13.90 43.17 14.21
N GLY A 153 12.65 43.31 13.73
CA GLY A 153 11.98 42.31 12.90
C GLY A 153 12.75 42.00 11.61
N ILE A 154 13.16 43.04 10.86
CA ILE A 154 13.93 42.86 9.62
C ILE A 154 15.27 42.16 9.88
N ILE A 155 16.00 42.55 10.92
CA ILE A 155 17.29 41.92 11.28
C ILE A 155 17.09 40.45 11.65
N SER A 156 16.06 40.14 12.44
CA SER A 156 15.69 38.77 12.81
C SER A 156 15.36 37.92 11.58
N GLU A 157 14.52 38.42 10.68
CA GLU A 157 14.14 37.70 9.46
C GLU A 157 15.32 37.50 8.50
N THR A 158 16.22 38.48 8.37
CA THR A 158 17.43 38.35 7.56
C THR A 158 18.37 37.27 8.12
N ALA A 159 18.52 37.20 9.44
CA ALA A 159 19.29 36.14 10.10
C ALA A 159 18.65 34.75 9.89
N LYS A 160 17.32 34.65 9.98
CA LYS A 160 16.59 33.41 9.66
C LYS A 160 16.77 33.01 8.20
N GLN A 161 16.71 33.96 7.26
CA GLN A 161 16.89 33.70 5.83
C GLN A 161 18.26 33.09 5.51
N GLY A 162 19.34 33.59 6.12
CA GLY A 162 20.69 33.03 5.95
C GLY A 162 20.83 31.61 6.49
N ARG A 163 20.15 31.28 7.60
CA ARG A 163 20.13 29.90 8.11
C ARG A 163 19.36 28.96 7.17
N ARG A 164 18.23 29.42 6.61
CA ARG A 164 17.43 28.63 5.66
C ARG A 164 18.20 28.28 4.39
N SER A 165 18.98 29.21 3.82
CA SER A 165 19.77 28.91 2.63
C SER A 165 20.79 27.79 2.90
N GLN A 166 21.48 27.84 4.04
CA GLN A 166 22.42 26.79 4.46
C GLN A 166 21.75 25.42 4.63
N LEU A 167 20.58 25.36 5.27
CA LEU A 167 19.84 24.09 5.39
C LEU A 167 19.37 23.57 4.03
N SER A 168 18.93 24.46 3.14
CA SER A 168 18.46 24.08 1.80
C SER A 168 19.57 23.50 0.93
N GLU A 169 20.79 24.03 1.04
CA GLU A 169 21.98 23.52 0.35
C GLU A 169 22.34 22.12 0.88
N LYS A 170 22.40 21.95 2.21
CA LYS A 170 22.67 20.66 2.83
C LYS A 170 21.63 19.59 2.48
N ARG A 171 20.36 20.00 2.36
CA ARG A 171 19.27 19.11 1.89
C ARG A 171 19.48 18.67 0.43
N ALA A 172 19.93 19.58 -0.44
CA ALA A 172 20.20 19.29 -1.84
C ALA A 172 21.39 18.34 -1.98
N GLU A 173 22.49 18.59 -1.26
CA GLU A 173 23.67 17.71 -1.20
C GLU A 173 23.28 16.28 -0.81
N MET A 174 22.48 16.14 0.24
CA MET A 174 22.02 14.84 0.72
C MET A 174 21.09 14.13 -0.29
N THR A 175 20.30 14.91 -1.04
CA THR A 175 19.42 14.37 -2.09
C THR A 175 20.24 13.81 -3.24
N GLU A 176 21.30 14.51 -3.63
CA GLU A 176 22.25 14.02 -4.64
C GLU A 176 22.96 12.75 -4.16
N GLU A 177 23.43 12.72 -2.91
CA GLU A 177 24.06 11.51 -2.36
C GLU A 177 23.10 10.31 -2.33
N ILE A 178 21.82 10.51 -1.97
CA ILE A 178 20.79 9.47 -2.05
C ILE A 178 20.66 8.93 -3.47
N TYR A 179 20.58 9.83 -4.46
CA TYR A 179 20.47 9.45 -5.87
C TYR A 179 21.67 8.61 -6.34
N GLN A 180 22.89 9.01 -5.96
CA GLN A 180 24.13 8.29 -6.29
C GLN A 180 24.23 6.90 -5.62
N LEU A 181 23.60 6.71 -4.45
CA LEU A 181 23.55 5.41 -3.78
C LEU A 181 22.45 4.52 -4.36
N GLU A 182 21.30 5.11 -4.70
CA GLU A 182 20.19 4.41 -5.35
C GLU A 182 20.59 3.91 -6.75
N SER A 183 21.44 4.64 -7.48
CA SER A 183 21.99 4.19 -8.77
C SER A 183 22.92 2.97 -8.66
N GLN A 184 23.52 2.75 -7.48
CA GLN A 184 24.36 1.59 -7.17
C GLN A 184 23.55 0.41 -6.61
N ALA A 185 22.24 0.59 -6.39
CA ALA A 185 21.40 -0.48 -5.87
C ALA A 185 21.43 -1.68 -6.83
N PRO A 186 21.41 -2.92 -6.30
CA PRO A 186 21.22 -4.09 -7.14
C PRO A 186 19.95 -3.87 -7.96
N ALA A 187 20.04 -4.11 -9.27
CA ALA A 187 18.90 -3.97 -10.15
C ALA A 187 17.80 -4.86 -9.60
N VAL A 188 16.73 -4.26 -9.07
CA VAL A 188 15.50 -4.99 -8.87
C VAL A 188 15.15 -5.46 -10.26
N SER A 189 15.20 -6.76 -10.50
CA SER A 189 14.58 -7.37 -11.67
C SER A 189 13.07 -7.23 -11.51
N LEU A 190 12.57 -5.98 -11.55
CA LEU A 190 11.28 -5.73 -12.13
C LEU A 190 11.52 -6.13 -13.57
N SER A 191 11.12 -7.37 -13.89
CA SER A 191 10.80 -7.74 -15.24
C SER A 191 9.80 -6.70 -15.73
N GLN A 192 10.31 -5.64 -16.34
CA GLN A 192 9.58 -4.77 -17.25
C GLN A 192 9.39 -5.52 -18.58
N GLU A 193 9.04 -6.80 -18.47
CA GLU A 193 8.85 -7.75 -19.53
C GLU A 193 7.59 -8.53 -19.13
N GLU A 194 6.49 -8.05 -19.71
CA GLU A 194 5.18 -8.70 -19.80
C GLU A 194 4.54 -9.16 -18.47
N LEU A 195 3.76 -8.28 -17.83
CA LEU A 195 2.51 -8.77 -17.25
C LEU A 195 1.82 -9.52 -18.39
N SER A 196 1.66 -10.84 -18.29
CA SER A 196 0.91 -11.59 -19.28
C SER A 196 -0.42 -10.87 -19.54
N PRO A 197 -0.97 -10.87 -20.77
CA PRO A 197 -2.20 -10.15 -21.07
C PRO A 197 -3.36 -10.47 -20.12
N SER A 198 -3.35 -11.65 -19.47
CA SER A 198 -4.31 -12.05 -18.43
C SER A 198 -4.00 -11.44 -17.05
N MET A 199 -2.73 -11.29 -16.69
CA MET A 199 -2.31 -10.62 -15.46
C MET A 199 -2.58 -9.11 -15.53
N TRP A 200 -2.37 -8.45 -16.68
CA TRP A 200 -2.67 -7.01 -16.85
C TRP A 200 -4.16 -6.71 -16.67
N LYS A 201 -5.02 -7.56 -17.25
CA LYS A 201 -6.48 -7.48 -17.03
C LYS A 201 -6.84 -7.59 -15.55
N SER A 202 -6.08 -8.36 -14.77
CA SER A 202 -6.37 -8.61 -13.36
C SER A 202 -5.79 -7.54 -12.43
N VAL A 203 -4.46 -7.42 -12.39
CA VAL A 203 -3.74 -6.52 -11.47
C VAL A 203 -3.80 -5.08 -11.96
N GLY A 204 -3.61 -4.86 -13.26
CA GLY A 204 -3.73 -3.53 -13.87
C GLY A 204 -5.14 -2.95 -13.76
N GLY A 205 -6.17 -3.78 -13.93
CA GLY A 205 -7.56 -3.38 -13.72
C GLY A 205 -7.87 -2.97 -12.27
N THR A 206 -7.31 -3.69 -11.30
CA THR A 206 -7.50 -3.39 -9.86
C THR A 206 -6.78 -2.10 -9.46
N VAL A 207 -5.50 -1.96 -9.80
CA VAL A 207 -4.69 -0.78 -9.46
C VAL A 207 -5.21 0.47 -10.17
N THR A 208 -5.53 0.38 -11.46
CA THR A 208 -6.07 1.52 -12.21
C THR A 208 -7.48 1.87 -11.77
N GLY A 209 -8.31 0.88 -11.40
CA GLY A 209 -9.62 1.11 -10.81
C GLY A 209 -9.54 1.88 -9.49
N MET A 210 -8.54 1.61 -8.65
CA MET A 210 -8.34 2.34 -7.39
C MET A 210 -7.89 3.79 -7.61
N ILE A 211 -7.00 4.03 -8.56
CA ILE A 211 -6.43 5.36 -8.82
C ILE A 211 -7.41 6.25 -9.61
N VAL A 212 -7.97 5.73 -10.70
CA VAL A 212 -8.80 6.52 -11.63
C VAL A 212 -10.28 6.44 -11.22
N GLY A 213 -10.77 5.23 -10.96
CA GLY A 213 -12.19 4.94 -10.73
C GLY A 213 -13.10 5.18 -11.92
N PHE A 214 -14.35 5.56 -11.66
CA PHE A 214 -15.41 5.73 -12.66
C PHE A 214 -15.56 4.51 -13.59
N GLY A 215 -15.40 3.30 -13.05
CA GLY A 215 -15.50 2.06 -13.83
C GLY A 215 -14.30 1.75 -14.75
N ALA A 216 -13.21 2.54 -14.71
CA ALA A 216 -12.03 2.33 -15.56
C ALA A 216 -11.38 0.95 -15.36
N GLY A 217 -11.40 0.41 -14.14
CA GLY A 217 -10.89 -0.94 -13.85
C GLY A 217 -11.63 -2.03 -14.63
N HIS A 218 -12.96 -1.95 -14.70
CA HIS A 218 -13.79 -2.88 -15.47
C HIS A 218 -13.62 -2.70 -16.98
N ALA A 219 -13.29 -1.49 -17.45
CA ALA A 219 -12.93 -1.27 -18.86
C ALA A 219 -11.63 -1.99 -19.25
N ILE A 220 -10.63 -1.98 -18.37
CA ILE A 220 -9.37 -2.71 -18.57
C ILE A 220 -9.60 -4.23 -18.53
N GLN A 221 -10.54 -4.71 -17.71
CA GLN A 221 -10.98 -6.10 -17.70
C GLN A 221 -11.83 -6.49 -18.92
N GLY A 222 -12.23 -5.54 -19.78
CA GLY A 222 -13.11 -5.78 -20.93
C GLY A 222 -14.58 -5.98 -20.56
N ARG A 223 -14.97 -5.66 -19.33
CA ARG A 223 -16.32 -5.88 -18.77
C ARG A 223 -17.03 -4.59 -18.36
N TYR A 224 -16.68 -3.49 -19.02
CA TYR A 224 -17.27 -2.19 -18.73
C TYR A 224 -18.79 -2.20 -18.91
N TRP A 225 -19.28 -2.81 -19.99
CA TRP A 225 -20.70 -2.85 -20.32
C TRP A 225 -21.50 -3.79 -19.42
N ASP A 226 -20.86 -4.79 -18.79
CA ASP A 226 -21.53 -5.70 -17.86
C ASP A 226 -21.74 -5.05 -16.49
N LYS A 227 -20.70 -4.39 -15.95
CA LYS A 227 -20.70 -3.84 -14.57
C LYS A 227 -20.02 -2.48 -14.43
N GLY A 228 -19.03 -2.16 -15.26
CA GLY A 228 -18.24 -0.94 -15.14
C GLY A 228 -19.07 0.35 -15.17
N TRP A 229 -20.10 0.41 -16.03
CA TRP A 229 -20.94 1.59 -16.19
C TRP A 229 -21.69 2.01 -14.91
N ILE A 230 -21.99 1.06 -14.01
CA ILE A 230 -22.67 1.34 -12.74
C ILE A 230 -21.78 2.20 -11.85
N PHE A 231 -20.48 1.93 -11.84
CA PHE A 231 -19.51 2.70 -11.06
C PHE A 231 -19.29 4.10 -11.64
N THR A 232 -19.25 4.23 -12.97
CA THR A 232 -19.24 5.54 -13.65
C THR A 232 -20.46 6.38 -13.29
N ALA A 233 -21.66 5.78 -13.35
CA ALA A 233 -22.91 6.45 -13.04
C ALA A 233 -22.99 6.83 -11.55
N GLY A 234 -22.66 5.91 -10.65
CA GLY A 234 -22.71 6.14 -9.20
C GLY A 234 -21.69 7.15 -8.71
N GLU A 235 -20.43 7.05 -9.16
CA GLU A 235 -19.41 8.05 -8.83
C GLU A 235 -19.72 9.41 -9.46
N GLY A 236 -20.23 9.44 -10.69
CA GLY A 236 -20.69 10.65 -11.36
C GLY A 236 -21.83 11.33 -10.60
N ALA A 237 -22.81 10.57 -10.12
CA ALA A 237 -23.91 11.09 -9.32
C ALA A 237 -23.43 11.64 -7.96
N ALA A 238 -22.47 10.97 -7.32
CA ALA A 238 -21.87 11.43 -6.07
C ALA A 238 -21.09 12.74 -6.26
N VAL A 239 -20.27 12.84 -7.31
CA VAL A 239 -19.55 14.07 -7.67
C VAL A 239 -20.52 15.19 -8.06
N GLY A 240 -21.57 14.88 -8.83
CA GLY A 240 -22.63 15.82 -9.16
C GLY A 240 -23.33 16.36 -7.90
N GLY A 241 -23.63 15.50 -6.94
CA GLY A 241 -24.19 15.88 -5.65
C GLY A 241 -23.27 16.79 -4.83
N LEU A 242 -21.95 16.55 -4.85
CA LEU A 242 -20.96 17.44 -4.25
C LEU A 242 -20.95 18.82 -4.94
N ILE A 243 -20.97 18.87 -6.26
CA ILE A 243 -21.00 20.12 -7.02
C ILE A 243 -22.29 20.91 -6.71
N LEU A 244 -23.44 20.22 -6.70
CA LEU A 244 -24.73 20.81 -6.36
C LEU A 244 -24.82 21.23 -4.89
N SER A 245 -24.05 20.62 -4.00
CA SER A 245 -23.97 21.08 -2.61
C SER A 245 -23.24 22.42 -2.48
N ALA A 246 -22.28 22.70 -3.37
CA ALA A 246 -21.54 23.96 -3.37
C ALA A 246 -22.40 25.17 -3.79
N SER A 247 -23.47 24.95 -4.56
CA SER A 247 -24.42 26.01 -4.93
C SER A 247 -25.45 26.33 -3.83
N GLN A 248 -25.53 25.50 -2.78
CA GLN A 248 -26.44 25.68 -1.63
C GLN A 248 -25.74 26.28 -0.40
N CYS A 249 -24.52 26.81 -0.56
CA CYS A 249 -23.77 27.42 0.54
C CYS A 249 -24.02 28.93 0.59
N ASP A 250 -24.59 29.40 1.70
CA ASP A 250 -24.81 30.83 1.95
C ASP A 250 -23.58 31.44 2.65
N THR A 251 -23.26 32.69 2.32
CA THR A 251 -22.17 33.44 2.94
C THR A 251 -22.74 34.32 4.04
N LYS A 252 -22.48 33.97 5.30
CA LYS A 252 -22.83 34.84 6.42
C LYS A 252 -21.65 35.78 6.71
N GLN A 253 -21.93 37.08 6.65
CA GLN A 253 -21.00 38.11 7.09
C GLN A 253 -21.22 38.36 8.59
N ALA A 254 -20.17 38.18 9.39
CA ALA A 254 -20.17 38.63 10.77
C ALA A 254 -19.65 40.07 10.81
N GLU A 255 -20.47 41.01 11.26
CA GLU A 255 -20.03 42.38 11.55
C GLU A 255 -19.48 42.45 12.97
N THR A 256 -18.22 42.84 13.10
CA THR A 256 -17.60 43.08 14.40
C THR A 256 -17.28 44.57 14.52
N LYS A 257 -17.74 45.22 15.58
CA LYS A 257 -17.43 46.63 15.83
C LYS A 257 -16.10 46.74 16.55
N VAL A 258 -15.12 47.40 15.94
CA VAL A 258 -13.84 47.76 16.56
C VAL A 258 -13.80 49.28 16.70
N GLY A 259 -13.77 49.79 17.94
CA GLY A 259 -13.70 51.24 18.19
C GLY A 259 -14.91 52.05 17.71
N GLY A 260 -16.10 51.44 17.65
CA GLY A 260 -17.33 52.10 17.17
C GLY A 260 -17.50 52.10 15.64
N THR A 261 -16.51 51.65 14.89
CA THR A 261 -16.60 51.46 13.43
C THR A 261 -16.96 50.00 13.14
N ALA A 262 -17.95 49.77 12.27
CA ALA A 262 -18.28 48.43 11.81
C ALA A 262 -17.19 47.94 10.86
N VAL A 263 -16.50 46.87 11.23
CA VAL A 263 -15.50 46.21 10.39
C VAL A 263 -16.04 44.83 10.04
N GLN A 264 -16.15 44.53 8.74
CA GLN A 264 -16.52 43.19 8.29
C GLN A 264 -15.34 42.25 8.56
N THR A 265 -15.56 41.27 9.44
CA THR A 265 -14.52 40.29 9.79
C THR A 265 -15.07 38.88 9.68
N GLN A 266 -14.38 38.09 8.85
CA GLN A 266 -14.63 36.68 8.56
C GLN A 266 -15.95 36.37 7.82
N VAL A 267 -15.78 35.87 6.61
CA VAL A 267 -16.84 35.24 5.80
C VAL A 267 -16.84 33.76 6.16
N HIS A 268 -17.85 33.30 6.87
CA HIS A 268 -18.07 31.86 7.10
C HIS A 268 -19.08 31.35 6.08
N ARG A 269 -18.70 30.33 5.31
CA ARG A 269 -19.58 29.67 4.33
C ARG A 269 -20.32 28.54 5.04
N GLU A 270 -21.61 28.73 5.31
CA GLU A 270 -22.45 27.69 5.91
C GLU A 270 -23.18 26.95 4.79
N CYS A 271 -22.75 25.72 4.51
CA CYS A 271 -23.48 24.82 3.61
C CYS A 271 -24.52 24.06 4.45
N GLN A 272 -25.79 24.47 4.40
CA GLN A 272 -26.87 23.78 5.09
C GLN A 272 -27.34 22.59 4.25
N GLY A 273 -27.28 21.38 4.82
CA GLY A 273 -27.87 20.19 4.21
C GLY A 273 -27.08 18.91 4.48
N VAL A 274 -27.75 17.76 4.36
CA VAL A 274 -27.11 16.43 4.46
C VAL A 274 -26.50 15.97 3.14
N LEU A 275 -26.79 16.68 2.03
CA LEU A 275 -26.36 16.33 0.68
C LEU A 275 -24.84 16.14 0.52
N PRO A 276 -23.94 17.03 0.99
CA PRO A 276 -22.50 16.81 0.83
C PRO A 276 -22.02 15.55 1.56
N LEU A 277 -22.58 15.26 2.74
CA LEU A 277 -22.26 14.05 3.49
C LEU A 277 -22.75 12.79 2.77
N LEU A 278 -23.99 12.81 2.25
CA LEU A 278 -24.54 11.69 1.48
C LEU A 278 -23.75 11.44 0.19
N SER A 279 -23.30 12.51 -0.48
CA SER A 279 -22.47 12.40 -1.68
C SER A 279 -21.08 11.82 -1.39
N ILE A 280 -20.42 12.23 -0.30
CA ILE A 280 -19.14 11.65 0.12
C ILE A 280 -19.30 10.18 0.50
N LEU A 281 -20.31 9.85 1.32
CA LEU A 281 -20.58 8.47 1.72
C LEU A 281 -20.94 7.59 0.53
N GLY A 282 -21.72 8.11 -0.42
CA GLY A 282 -22.03 7.44 -1.67
C GLY A 282 -20.77 7.17 -2.50
N PHE A 283 -19.88 8.15 -2.64
CA PHE A 283 -18.63 7.99 -3.37
C PHE A 283 -17.73 6.92 -2.72
N ILE A 284 -17.55 6.97 -1.40
CA ILE A 284 -16.73 5.99 -0.66
C ILE A 284 -17.36 4.60 -0.77
N GLY A 285 -18.67 4.47 -0.60
CA GLY A 285 -19.39 3.20 -0.73
C GLY A 285 -19.20 2.59 -2.11
N MET A 286 -19.29 3.40 -3.18
CA MET A 286 -19.03 2.95 -4.55
C MET A 286 -17.58 2.50 -4.74
N ARG A 287 -16.59 3.20 -4.15
CA ARG A 287 -15.18 2.83 -4.24
C ARG A 287 -14.86 1.51 -3.53
N ILE A 288 -15.45 1.30 -2.35
CA ILE A 288 -15.31 0.04 -1.62
C ILE A 288 -15.93 -1.09 -2.43
N TRP A 289 -17.16 -0.89 -2.94
CA TRP A 289 -17.83 -1.91 -3.74
C TRP A 289 -17.06 -2.25 -5.02
N GLN A 290 -16.55 -1.24 -5.74
CA GLN A 290 -15.75 -1.45 -6.94
C GLN A 290 -14.49 -2.25 -6.64
N SER A 291 -13.79 -1.94 -5.54
CA SER A 291 -12.57 -2.63 -5.13
C SER A 291 -12.85 -4.10 -4.79
N VAL A 292 -13.93 -4.38 -4.05
CA VAL A 292 -14.33 -5.75 -3.71
C VAL A 292 -14.67 -6.53 -4.99
N ASP A 293 -15.46 -5.98 -5.91
CA ASP A 293 -15.84 -6.67 -7.16
C ASP A 293 -14.63 -6.95 -8.07
N LEU A 294 -13.68 -6.03 -8.15
CA LEU A 294 -12.43 -6.23 -8.91
C LEU A 294 -11.57 -7.35 -8.30
N ILE A 295 -11.45 -7.40 -6.96
CA ILE A 295 -10.65 -8.40 -6.25
C ILE A 295 -11.32 -9.79 -6.29
N THR A 296 -12.63 -9.88 -6.04
CA THR A 296 -13.31 -11.18 -6.02
C THR A 296 -13.33 -11.83 -7.40
N HIS A 297 -13.44 -11.04 -8.47
CA HIS A 297 -13.41 -11.57 -9.83
C HIS A 297 -12.03 -12.09 -10.23
N THR A 298 -10.95 -11.43 -9.82
CA THR A 298 -9.59 -11.91 -10.11
C THR A 298 -9.24 -13.18 -9.35
N GLY A 299 -9.76 -13.34 -8.12
CA GLY A 299 -9.62 -14.57 -7.33
C GLY A 299 -10.24 -15.80 -8.02
N GLN A 300 -11.40 -15.65 -8.67
CA GLN A 300 -12.04 -16.76 -9.41
C GLN A 300 -11.28 -17.14 -10.69
N ALA A 301 -10.69 -16.17 -11.39
CA ALA A 301 -9.88 -16.44 -12.59
C ALA A 301 -8.56 -17.15 -12.26
N SER A 302 -7.98 -16.91 -11.07
CA SER A 302 -6.77 -17.59 -10.59
C SER A 302 -6.99 -19.06 -10.26
N ASN A 303 -8.16 -19.45 -9.73
CA ASN A 303 -8.46 -20.85 -9.40
C ASN A 303 -8.52 -21.74 -10.64
N GLY A 304 -9.04 -21.24 -11.77
CA GLY A 304 -9.10 -22.04 -13.01
C GLY A 304 -7.73 -22.40 -13.59
N TYR A 305 -6.69 -21.57 -13.35
CA TYR A 305 -5.32 -21.89 -13.76
C TYR A 305 -4.70 -23.01 -12.92
N LEU A 306 -5.03 -23.06 -11.62
CA LEU A 306 -4.62 -24.14 -10.72
C LEU A 306 -5.35 -25.45 -11.05
N ASP A 307 -6.64 -25.41 -11.38
CA ASP A 307 -7.40 -26.59 -11.83
C ASP A 307 -6.80 -27.20 -13.12
N HIS A 308 -6.33 -26.34 -14.05
CA HIS A 308 -5.63 -26.78 -15.26
C HIS A 308 -4.24 -27.37 -14.96
N LEU A 309 -3.48 -26.80 -14.03
CA LEU A 309 -2.18 -27.33 -13.61
C LEU A 309 -2.31 -28.63 -12.81
N GLU A 310 -3.31 -28.78 -11.95
CA GLU A 310 -3.63 -30.03 -11.26
C GLU A 310 -4.03 -31.12 -12.27
N ALA A 311 -4.77 -30.77 -13.33
CA ALA A 311 -5.10 -31.71 -14.41
C ALA A 311 -3.89 -32.11 -15.29
N GLU A 312 -2.84 -31.28 -15.35
CA GLU A 312 -1.58 -31.61 -16.03
C GLU A 312 -0.60 -32.38 -15.14
N VAL A 313 -0.52 -32.07 -13.85
CA VAL A 313 0.30 -32.76 -12.85
C VAL A 313 -0.27 -34.13 -12.47
N ALA A 314 -1.59 -34.32 -12.59
CA ALA A 314 -2.26 -35.60 -12.35
C ALA A 314 -2.07 -36.65 -13.47
N LYS A 315 -1.36 -36.32 -14.56
CA LYS A 315 -1.03 -37.32 -15.59
C LYS A 315 0.18 -38.13 -15.11
N PRO A 316 0.05 -39.45 -14.86
CA PRO A 316 1.21 -40.27 -14.54
C PRO A 316 2.21 -40.22 -15.71
N ALA A 317 3.51 -40.24 -15.38
CA ALA A 317 4.64 -40.20 -16.33
C ALA A 317 4.70 -41.40 -17.31
N TRP A 318 3.73 -42.30 -17.23
CA TRP A 318 3.46 -43.33 -18.22
C TRP A 318 1.93 -43.42 -18.34
N SER A 319 1.41 -43.48 -19.57
CA SER A 319 -0.01 -43.73 -19.81
C SER A 319 -0.17 -44.78 -20.90
N VAL A 320 -1.12 -45.70 -20.68
CA VAL A 320 -1.50 -46.73 -21.65
C VAL A 320 -2.75 -46.24 -22.36
N GLY A 321 -2.60 -45.84 -23.62
CA GLY A 321 -3.71 -45.45 -24.49
C GLY A 321 -4.15 -46.59 -25.39
N VAL A 322 -5.46 -46.83 -25.47
CA VAL A 322 -6.04 -47.69 -26.52
C VAL A 322 -6.23 -46.84 -27.76
N TYR A 323 -5.45 -47.10 -28.80
CA TYR A 323 -5.57 -46.41 -30.07
C TYR A 323 -6.62 -47.10 -30.94
N LEU A 324 -7.65 -46.34 -31.35
CA LEU A 324 -8.57 -46.76 -32.39
C LEU A 324 -8.14 -46.11 -33.71
N PRO A 325 -7.64 -46.89 -34.69
CA PRO A 325 -7.25 -46.32 -35.98
C PRO A 325 -8.44 -45.76 -36.72
N LYS A 326 -8.20 -44.67 -37.44
CA LYS A 326 -9.18 -44.02 -38.33
C LYS A 326 -9.60 -45.01 -39.44
N ALA A 327 -10.88 -44.98 -39.77
CA ALA A 327 -11.72 -46.07 -40.29
C ALA A 327 -11.41 -46.68 -41.69
N GLU A 328 -10.14 -46.84 -42.10
CA GLU A 328 -9.81 -47.33 -43.46
C GLU A 328 -8.84 -48.52 -43.52
N SER A 329 -8.59 -49.24 -42.42
CA SER A 329 -7.83 -50.51 -42.44
C SER A 329 -8.32 -51.48 -41.33
N PRO A 330 -8.11 -52.80 -41.47
CA PRO A 330 -8.76 -53.79 -40.60
C PRO A 330 -8.36 -53.61 -39.12
N PRO A 331 -9.27 -53.92 -38.18
CA PRO A 331 -9.11 -53.57 -36.77
C PRO A 331 -7.96 -54.37 -36.16
N SER A 332 -6.86 -53.67 -35.85
CA SER A 332 -5.85 -54.16 -34.92
C SER A 332 -5.92 -53.30 -33.67
N LEU A 333 -6.13 -53.96 -32.53
CA LEU A 333 -6.14 -53.32 -31.22
C LEU A 333 -4.70 -53.25 -30.73
N GLY A 334 -4.10 -52.07 -30.85
CA GLY A 334 -2.74 -51.80 -30.38
C GLY A 334 -2.76 -51.09 -29.02
N LEU A 335 -1.93 -51.55 -28.09
CA LEU A 335 -1.58 -50.78 -26.90
C LEU A 335 -0.35 -49.95 -27.21
N GLN A 336 -0.45 -48.63 -27.08
CA GLN A 336 0.68 -47.72 -27.23
C GLN A 336 1.19 -47.32 -25.85
N PHE A 337 2.47 -47.56 -25.61
CA PHE A 337 3.18 -47.10 -24.42
C PHE A 337 3.89 -45.80 -24.78
N ASN A 338 3.48 -44.70 -24.18
CA ASN A 338 4.22 -43.45 -24.23
C ASN A 338 5.05 -43.35 -22.94
N TRP A 339 6.37 -43.46 -23.12
CA TRP A 339 7.40 -43.22 -22.11
C TRP A 339 7.86 -41.77 -22.18
#